data_AF-A0A920DC02-F1
#
_entry.id   AF-A0A920DC02-F1
#
_cell.length_a   1.000
_cell.length_b   1.000
_cell.length_c   1.000
_cell.angle_alpha   90.00
_cell.angle_beta   90.00
_cell.angle_gamma   90.00
#
_symmetry.space_group_name_H-M   'P 1'
#
loop_
_entity.id
_entity.type
_entity.pdbx_description
1 polymer ?
#
loop_
_entity_poly.entity_id
_entity_poly.type
_entity_poly.pdbx_seq_one_letter_code
_entity_poly.pdbx_strand_id
1 'polypeptide(L)'
;MSDHNHVHDENCNHDHDHEPQVLIFEDENGKEIEMILVQTFDVDNKEYAVFVERNNPEEDGLILRFEEEGDEVSLYQIEDEDEWNRVEAAFNKMVEEQQ
;
A
#
# COMPACT_ATOMS: atom_id res chain seq x y z
N MET A 1 5.14 -30.28 -31.71
CA MET A 1 4.88 -28.84 -31.87
C MET A 1 3.43 -28.71 -32.27
N SER A 2 2.53 -28.43 -31.31
CA SER A 2 1.11 -28.20 -31.58
C SER A 2 0.65 -27.04 -30.74
N ASP A 3 0.53 -25.92 -31.45
CA ASP A 3 -0.19 -24.69 -31.14
C ASP A 3 -1.50 -25.00 -30.39
N HIS A 4 -1.65 -24.43 -29.19
CA HIS A 4 -2.94 -24.32 -28.52
C HIS A 4 -3.09 -22.87 -28.08
N ASN A 5 -3.63 -22.05 -28.98
CA ASN A 5 -4.19 -20.74 -28.70
C ASN A 5 -5.39 -20.92 -27.75
N HIS A 6 -5.13 -20.86 -26.43
CA HIS A 6 -6.18 -20.91 -25.42
C HIS A 6 -6.75 -19.51 -25.21
N VAL A 7 -7.89 -19.26 -25.86
CA VAL A 7 -8.84 -18.21 -25.46
C VAL A 7 -9.62 -18.74 -24.26
N HIS A 8 -9.53 -18.06 -23.12
CA HIS A 8 -10.45 -18.23 -21.99
C HIS A 8 -11.06 -16.87 -21.68
N ASP A 9 -12.34 -16.75 -22.00
CA ASP A 9 -13.27 -15.74 -21.51
C ASP A 9 -13.81 -16.26 -20.16
N GLU A 10 -14.03 -15.37 -19.18
CA GLU A 10 -14.66 -15.62 -17.87
C GLU A 10 -13.81 -16.33 -16.79
N ASN A 11 -13.71 -15.73 -15.58
CA ASN A 11 -13.47 -16.43 -14.29
C ASN A 11 -12.03 -16.63 -13.76
N CYS A 12 -11.09 -15.70 -13.98
CA CYS A 12 -9.94 -15.59 -13.06
C CYS A 12 -10.42 -14.96 -11.75
N ASN A 13 -10.76 -15.83 -10.81
CA ASN A 13 -10.79 -15.58 -9.37
C ASN A 13 -9.74 -14.54 -9.02
N HIS A 14 -10.22 -13.36 -8.63
CA HIS A 14 -9.51 -12.43 -7.77
C HIS A 14 -9.36 -13.15 -6.43
N ASP A 15 -8.44 -14.12 -6.37
CA ASP A 15 -7.94 -14.66 -5.12
C ASP A 15 -7.15 -13.49 -4.53
N HIS A 16 -7.87 -12.61 -3.82
CA HIS A 16 -7.31 -11.80 -2.74
C HIS A 16 -6.82 -12.81 -1.69
N ASP A 17 -5.75 -13.53 -2.02
CA ASP A 17 -4.92 -14.16 -1.03
C ASP A 17 -4.51 -13.01 -0.12
N HIS A 18 -4.87 -13.12 1.15
CA HIS A 18 -4.52 -12.17 2.21
C HIS A 18 -2.99 -12.20 2.47
N GLU A 19 -2.18 -12.26 1.42
CA GLU A 19 -0.75 -12.06 1.53
C GLU A 19 -0.50 -10.57 1.76
N PRO A 20 0.27 -10.20 2.80
CA PRO A 20 0.69 -8.83 2.97
C PRO A 20 1.41 -8.37 1.70
N GLN A 21 0.92 -7.30 1.05
CA GLN A 21 1.53 -6.80 -0.17
C GLN A 21 2.90 -6.22 0.18
N VAL A 22 3.96 -6.95 -0.17
CA VAL A 22 5.35 -6.50 0.03
C VAL A 22 5.78 -5.75 -1.22
N LEU A 23 6.11 -4.48 -1.04
CA LEU A 23 6.60 -3.57 -2.07
C LEU A 23 8.07 -3.27 -1.81
N ILE A 24 8.88 -3.31 -2.86
CA ILE A 24 10.32 -3.00 -2.80
C ILE A 24 10.50 -1.57 -3.26
N PHE A 25 11.01 -0.73 -2.37
CA PHE A 25 11.31 0.66 -2.63
C PHE A 25 12.79 0.85 -2.84
N GLU A 26 13.17 1.69 -3.80
CA GLU A 26 14.55 2.15 -3.94
C GLU A 26 14.69 3.48 -3.18
N ASP A 27 15.54 3.48 -2.15
CA ASP A 27 15.87 4.69 -1.40
C ASP A 27 16.81 5.61 -2.20
N GLU A 28 17.02 6.85 -1.73
CA GLU A 28 17.92 7.86 -2.30
C GLU A 28 19.37 7.36 -2.55
N ASN A 29 19.77 6.31 -1.82
CA ASN A 29 21.07 5.67 -1.91
C ASN A 29 21.13 4.49 -2.90
N GLY A 30 20.02 4.17 -3.61
CA GLY A 30 19.90 3.00 -4.47
C GLY A 30 19.79 1.68 -3.69
N LYS A 31 19.37 1.75 -2.42
CA LYS A 31 19.19 0.56 -1.57
C LYS A 31 17.73 0.11 -1.69
N GLU A 32 17.54 -1.17 -1.98
CA GLU A 32 16.24 -1.83 -1.93
C GLU A 32 15.78 -1.97 -0.46
N ILE A 33 14.64 -1.37 -0.14
CA ILE A 33 13.96 -1.47 1.15
C ILE A 33 12.65 -2.22 0.92
N GLU A 34 12.50 -3.37 1.57
CA GLU A 34 11.27 -4.14 1.56
C GLU A 34 10.28 -3.54 2.56
N MET A 35 9.20 -2.95 2.05
CA MET A 35 8.11 -2.44 2.87
C MET A 35 6.87 -3.31 2.69
N ILE A 36 6.10 -3.46 3.76
CA ILE A 36 4.87 -4.24 3.79
C ILE A 36 3.70 -3.28 3.91
N LEU A 37 2.75 -3.38 2.99
CA LEU A 37 1.46 -2.71 3.13
C LEU A 37 0.68 -3.36 4.28
N VAL A 38 0.49 -2.60 5.35
CA VAL A 38 -0.29 -3.02 6.51
C VAL A 38 -1.77 -2.82 6.25
N GLN A 39 -2.14 -1.61 5.79
CA GLN A 39 -3.53 -1.20 5.60
C GLN A 39 -3.61 0.01 4.67
N THR A 40 -4.68 0.08 3.88
CA THR A 40 -5.09 1.28 3.13
C THR A 40 -6.36 1.88 3.70
N PHE A 41 -6.51 3.21 3.59
CA PHE A 41 -7.69 3.94 4.04
C PHE A 41 -7.86 5.26 3.27
N ASP A 42 -9.10 5.73 3.17
CA ASP A 42 -9.44 7.00 2.54
C ASP A 42 -9.61 8.13 3.57
N VAL A 43 -9.00 9.28 3.29
CA VAL A 43 -9.20 10.51 4.07
C VAL A 43 -9.38 11.68 3.11
N ASP A 44 -10.47 12.44 3.27
CA ASP A 44 -10.70 13.67 2.49
C ASP A 44 -10.72 13.47 0.95
N ASN A 45 -11.17 12.30 0.46
CA ASN A 45 -11.11 11.87 -0.95
C ASN A 45 -9.70 11.62 -1.49
N LYS A 46 -8.73 11.36 -0.62
CA LYS A 46 -7.39 10.90 -0.96
C LYS A 46 -7.17 9.53 -0.35
N GLU A 47 -6.42 8.67 -1.04
CA GLU A 47 -6.13 7.33 -0.58
C GLU A 47 -4.74 7.27 0.07
N TYR A 48 -4.67 6.63 1.23
CA TYR A 48 -3.46 6.51 2.03
C TYR A 48 -3.19 5.05 2.37
N ALA A 49 -1.91 4.72 2.46
CA ALA A 49 -1.39 3.39 2.70
C ALA A 49 -0.33 3.44 3.80
N VAL A 50 -0.45 2.56 4.79
CA VAL A 50 0.53 2.39 5.86
C VAL A 50 1.52 1.30 5.45
N PHE A 51 2.80 1.67 5.41
CA PHE A 51 3.91 0.80 5.09
C PHE A 51 4.77 0.56 6.33
N VAL A 52 5.20 -0.67 6.57
CA VAL A 52 6.19 -0.99 7.61
C VAL A 52 7.35 -1.75 7.00
N GLU A 53 8.58 -1.52 7.46
CA GLU A 53 9.70 -2.29 7.00
C GLU A 53 9.53 -3.77 7.36
N ARG A 54 9.67 -4.65 6.37
CA ARG A 54 9.61 -6.11 6.60
C ARG A 54 10.65 -6.57 7.60
N ASN A 55 11.84 -5.97 7.53
CA ASN A 55 12.98 -6.34 8.37
C ASN A 55 12.93 -5.67 9.75
N ASN A 56 12.11 -4.63 9.92
CA ASN A 56 11.97 -3.87 11.16
C ASN A 56 10.49 -3.56 11.45
N PRO A 57 9.66 -4.57 11.79
CA PRO A 57 8.24 -4.36 12.05
C PRO A 57 7.95 -3.60 13.36
N GLU A 58 8.98 -3.36 14.19
CA GLU A 58 8.89 -2.58 15.43
C GLU A 58 9.16 -1.08 15.20
N GLU A 59 9.58 -0.67 14.00
CA GLU A 59 9.71 0.75 13.65
C GLU A 59 8.36 1.38 13.30
N ASP A 60 8.29 2.70 13.46
CA ASP A 60 7.13 3.50 13.12
C ASP A 60 6.78 3.33 11.62
N GLY A 61 5.56 2.85 11.37
CA GLY A 61 5.05 2.71 10.01
C GLY A 61 4.98 4.06 9.30
N LEU A 62 5.27 4.05 8.01
CA LEU A 62 5.29 5.22 7.15
C LEU A 62 3.99 5.31 6.36
N ILE A 63 3.26 6.41 6.51
CA ILE A 63 2.00 6.62 5.78
C ILE A 63 2.29 7.40 4.51
N LEU A 64 1.95 6.80 3.36
CA LEU A 64 2.10 7.41 2.05
C LEU A 64 0.73 7.55 1.38
N ARG A 65 0.54 8.64 0.66
CA ARG A 65 -0.62 8.80 -0.21
C ARG A 65 -0.37 8.01 -1.49
N PHE A 66 -1.32 7.17 -1.90
CA PHE A 66 -1.26 6.52 -3.19
C PHE A 66 -2.34 7.07 -4.12
N GLU A 67 -2.02 7.26 -5.39
CA GLU A 67 -2.97 7.60 -6.44
C GLU A 67 -2.88 6.53 -7.52
N GLU A 68 -3.99 5.86 -7.79
CA GLU A 68 -4.11 4.91 -8.89
C GLU A 68 -4.56 5.67 -10.15
N GLU A 69 -3.65 5.85 -11.10
CA GLU A 69 -3.94 6.40 -12.44
C GLU A 69 -3.91 5.28 -13.48
N GLY A 70 -5.01 4.54 -13.57
CA GLY A 70 -5.16 3.42 -14.51
C GLY A 70 -4.45 2.17 -14.00
N ASP A 71 -3.37 1.75 -14.67
CA ASP A 71 -2.52 0.62 -14.24
C ASP A 71 -1.27 1.10 -13.47
N GLU A 72 -1.12 2.41 -13.27
CA GLU A 72 0.04 3.01 -12.59
C GLU A 72 -0.35 3.52 -11.20
N VAL A 73 0.40 3.11 -10.18
CA VAL A 73 0.24 3.61 -8.81
C VAL A 73 1.35 4.60 -8.52
N SER A 74 0.98 5.84 -8.24
CA SER A 74 1.90 6.89 -7.82
C SER A 74 1.85 7.07 -6.31
N LEU A 75 3.01 6.99 -5.66
CA LEU A 75 3.15 7.14 -4.22
C LEU A 75 3.75 8.50 -3.88
N TYR A 76 3.10 9.22 -2.96
CA TYR A 76 3.48 10.55 -2.53
C TYR A 76 3.66 10.60 -1.01
N GLN A 77 4.76 11.19 -0.57
CA GLN A 77 4.98 11.51 0.83
C GLN A 77 4.05 12.65 1.25
N ILE A 78 3.61 12.61 2.50
CA ILE A 78 2.82 13.67 3.11
C ILE A 78 3.78 14.72 3.67
N GLU A 79 3.96 15.82 2.97
CA GLU A 79 4.83 16.93 3.41
C GLU A 79 4.10 17.93 4.35
N ASP A 80 2.76 17.90 4.36
CA ASP A 80 1.92 18.83 5.10
C ASP A 80 1.55 18.29 6.49
N GLU A 81 1.89 19.03 7.56
CA GLU A 81 1.64 18.61 8.93
C GLU A 81 0.14 18.50 9.27
N ASP A 82 -0.71 19.38 8.73
CA ASP A 82 -2.16 19.33 8.95
C ASP A 82 -2.80 18.12 8.25
N GLU A 83 -2.28 17.73 7.09
CA GLU A 83 -2.63 16.49 6.41
C GLU A 83 -2.17 15.26 7.21
N TRP A 84 -0.90 15.25 7.65
CA TRP A 84 -0.36 14.16 8.47
C TRP A 84 -1.20 13.93 9.73
N ASN A 85 -1.48 14.97 10.50
CA ASN A 85 -2.27 14.87 11.73
C ASN A 85 -3.68 14.30 11.48
N ARG A 86 -4.32 14.63 10.36
CA ARG A 86 -5.65 14.09 10.02
C ARG A 86 -5.59 12.61 9.67
N VAL A 87 -4.61 12.24 8.86
CA VAL A 87 -4.38 10.86 8.41
C VAL A 87 -4.00 9.97 9.59
N GLU A 88 -3.08 10.43 10.42
CA GLU A 88 -2.66 9.76 11.65
C GLU A 88 -3.82 9.64 12.66
N ALA A 89 -4.61 10.70 12.86
CA ALA A 89 -5.77 10.65 13.75
C ALA A 89 -6.84 9.65 13.23
N ALA A 90 -7.05 9.58 11.91
CA ALA A 90 -7.95 8.60 11.32
C ALA A 90 -7.44 7.17 11.56
N PHE A 91 -6.15 6.93 11.32
CA PHE A 91 -5.52 5.64 11.57
C PHE A 91 -5.57 5.22 13.04
N ASN A 92 -5.13 6.09 13.96
CA ASN A 92 -5.16 5.82 15.40
C ASN A 92 -6.57 5.48 15.87
N LYS A 93 -7.57 6.25 15.43
CA LYS A 93 -8.97 5.97 15.77
C LYS A 93 -9.40 4.59 15.26
N MET A 94 -9.07 4.22 14.03
CA MET A 94 -9.39 2.89 13.48
C MET A 94 -8.71 1.75 14.23
N VAL A 95 -7.45 1.94 14.68
CA VAL A 95 -6.70 0.96 15.45
C VAL A 95 -7.27 0.84 16.87
N GLU A 96 -7.58 1.97 17.51
CA GLU A 96 -8.22 2.02 18.83
C GLU A 96 -9.60 1.36 18.83
N GLU A 97 -10.39 1.50 17.75
CA GLU A 97 -11.71 0.88 17.62
C GLU A 97 -11.66 -0.66 17.45
N GLN A 98 -10.49 -1.24 17.13
CA GLN A 98 -10.30 -2.68 17.01
C GLN A 98 -9.68 -3.34 18.25
N GLN A 99 -9.34 -2.56 19.29
CA GLN A 99 -8.80 -3.03 20.57
C GLN A 99 -9.90 -3.23 21.63
#